data_AF-A0A200Q636-F1
#
_entry.id   AF-A0A200Q636-F1
#
_cell.length_a   1.000
_cell.length_b   1.000
_cell.length_c   1.000
_cell.angle_alpha   90.00
_cell.angle_beta   90.00
_cell.angle_gamma   90.00
#
_symmetry.space_group_name_H-M   'P 1'
#
loop_
_entity.id
_entity.type
_entity.pdbx_description
1 polymer ?
#
loop_
_entity_poly.entity_id
_entity_poly.type
_entity_poly.pdbx_seq_one_letter_code
_entity_poly.pdbx_strand_id
1 'polypeptide(L)'
;MTKNWYLIINKINQLFFCLIHLLLLLMIFVQPSELAAIRSNSSSSSRVVDYLPGLELPGGKGDGSGPDLPFHLETGYVGVGKSMDVQLFYYFVESERNPKEDPLLVWLTGGPRCSALSAFAFEIGQFYYL
;
A
#
# COMPACT_ATOMS: atom_id res chain seq x y z
N MET A 1 -9.86 49.34 1.15
CA MET A 1 -9.19 48.85 2.37
C MET A 1 -9.17 47.31 2.52
N THR A 2 -9.90 46.55 1.71
CA THR A 2 -10.06 45.09 1.86
C THR A 2 -9.01 44.23 1.15
N LYS A 3 -8.42 44.69 0.04
CA LYS A 3 -7.46 43.91 -0.77
C LYS A 3 -6.18 43.53 -0.02
N ASN A 4 -5.71 44.39 0.89
CA ASN A 4 -4.49 44.15 1.65
C ASN A 4 -4.68 43.06 2.71
N TRP A 5 -5.89 42.95 3.26
CA TRP A 5 -6.24 41.92 4.25
C TRP A 5 -6.28 40.51 3.65
N TYR A 6 -6.84 40.36 2.44
CA TYR A 6 -6.81 39.08 1.72
C TYR A 6 -5.39 38.64 1.35
N LEU A 7 -4.51 39.57 0.99
CA LEU A 7 -3.10 39.27 0.72
C LEU A 7 -2.37 38.79 1.98
N ILE A 8 -2.67 39.39 3.13
CA ILE A 8 -2.09 38.97 4.43
C ILE A 8 -2.56 37.57 4.80
N ILE A 9 -3.86 37.27 4.70
CA ILE A 9 -4.40 35.93 5.00
C ILE A 9 -3.81 34.88 4.05
N ASN A 10 -3.75 35.17 2.75
CA ASN A 10 -3.19 34.23 1.79
C ASN A 10 -1.69 33.98 2.06
N LYS A 11 -0.94 35.01 2.45
CA LYS A 11 0.47 34.90 2.80
C LYS A 11 0.68 34.09 4.10
N ILE A 12 -0.20 34.25 5.09
CA ILE A 12 -0.19 33.45 6.32
C ILE A 12 -0.52 31.99 6.01
N ASN A 13 -1.53 31.72 5.19
CA ASN A 13 -1.88 30.36 4.78
C ASN A 13 -0.75 29.70 3.99
N GLN A 14 -0.13 30.41 3.05
CA GLN A 14 1.03 29.90 2.30
C GLN A 14 2.22 29.58 3.20
N LEU A 15 2.49 30.43 4.21
CA LEU A 15 3.54 30.18 5.20
C LEU A 15 3.20 28.97 6.08
N PHE A 16 1.93 28.79 6.43
CA PHE A 16 1.46 27.64 7.21
C PHE A 16 1.58 26.33 6.42
N PHE A 17 1.19 26.33 5.14
CA PHE A 17 1.38 25.17 4.25
C PHE A 17 2.86 24.86 4.02
N CYS A 18 3.72 25.88 3.83
CA CYS A 18 5.17 25.69 3.74
C CYS A 18 5.76 25.12 5.03
N LEU A 19 5.31 25.58 6.20
CA LEU A 19 5.78 25.09 7.49
C LEU A 19 5.37 23.63 7.71
N ILE A 20 4.13 23.27 7.37
CA ILE A 20 3.67 21.87 7.44
C ILE A 20 4.49 20.99 6.50
N HIS A 21 4.73 21.43 5.27
CA HIS A 21 5.50 20.64 4.30
C HIS A 21 6.97 20.51 4.72
N LEU A 22 7.55 21.56 5.32
CA LEU A 22 8.90 21.53 5.88
C LEU A 22 8.99 20.62 7.11
N LEU A 23 8.00 20.64 8.00
CA LEU A 23 7.91 19.74 9.14
C LEU A 23 7.75 18.28 8.69
N LEU A 24 6.95 18.01 7.66
CA LEU A 24 6.81 16.67 7.07
C LEU A 24 8.11 16.19 6.41
N LEU A 25 8.87 17.08 5.76
CA LEU A 25 10.19 16.76 5.20
C LEU A 25 11.23 16.49 6.30
N LEU A 26 11.17 17.20 7.43
CA LEU A 26 12.03 16.94 8.58
C LEU A 26 11.74 15.58 9.23
N MET A 27 10.48 15.11 9.21
CA MET A 27 10.14 13.76 9.68
C MET A 27 10.70 12.65 8.78
N ILE A 28 10.99 12.94 7.50
CA ILE A 28 11.62 11.99 6.56
C ILE A 28 13.13 11.82 6.84
N PHE A 29 13.79 12.82 7.43
CA PHE A 29 15.23 12.77 7.75
C PHE A 29 15.58 12.15 9.12
N VAL A 30 14.58 11.78 9.95
CA VAL A 30 14.78 11.24 11.31
C VAL A 30 14.92 9.70 11.35
N GLN A 31 15.17 9.03 10.22
CA GLN A 31 15.58 7.63 10.25
C GLN A 31 16.80 7.33 9.37
N PRO A 32 18.03 7.61 9.87
CA PRO A 32 19.23 6.99 9.36
C PRO A 32 19.93 6.21 10.49
N SER A 33 19.56 4.94 10.70
CA SER A 33 20.45 4.04 11.47
C SER A 33 20.34 2.55 11.16
N GLU A 34 19.38 2.06 10.36
CA GLU A 34 19.26 0.61 10.12
C GLU A 34 19.61 0.17 8.68
N LEU A 35 20.58 0.84 8.04
CA LEU A 35 21.09 0.38 6.72
C LEU A 35 22.19 -0.69 6.83
N ALA A 36 22.52 -1.19 8.03
CA ALA A 36 23.62 -2.12 8.26
C ALA A 36 23.16 -3.39 9.01
N ALA A 37 22.41 -4.27 8.34
CA ALA A 37 22.78 -5.67 8.10
C ALA A 37 21.54 -6.45 7.64
N ILE A 38 21.44 -6.71 6.34
CA ILE A 38 20.51 -7.69 5.80
C ILE A 38 21.16 -9.07 5.97
N ARG A 39 20.77 -9.79 7.03
CA ARG A 39 20.97 -11.24 7.14
C ARG A 39 19.58 -11.85 7.28
N SER A 40 19.09 -12.45 6.20
CA SER A 40 17.75 -13.02 6.09
C SER A 40 17.68 -14.37 6.81
N ASN A 41 16.92 -14.45 7.89
CA ASN A 41 16.47 -15.72 8.46
C ASN A 41 14.93 -15.72 8.53
N SER A 42 14.28 -15.39 7.42
CA SER A 42 12.86 -15.03 7.34
C SER A 42 11.90 -16.13 7.82
N SER A 43 11.18 -15.87 8.91
CA SER A 43 9.87 -16.50 9.16
C SER A 43 8.85 -15.80 8.28
N SER A 44 8.35 -16.47 7.24
CA SER A 44 7.31 -15.95 6.34
C SER A 44 6.06 -16.81 6.47
N SER A 45 4.90 -16.15 6.51
CA SER A 45 3.59 -16.79 6.50
C SER A 45 2.80 -16.25 5.32
N SER A 46 2.34 -17.15 4.45
CA SER A 46 1.57 -16.81 3.26
C SER A 46 0.27 -17.62 3.21
N ARG A 47 -0.78 -17.03 2.62
CA ARG A 47 -2.08 -17.65 2.41
C ARG A 47 -2.69 -17.19 1.09
N VAL A 48 -3.10 -18.17 0.28
CA VAL A 48 -3.93 -17.95 -0.92
C VAL A 48 -5.34 -17.53 -0.48
N VAL A 49 -5.87 -16.52 -1.17
CA VAL A 49 -7.19 -15.95 -0.92
C VAL A 49 -8.09 -16.38 -2.08
N ASP A 50 -9.03 -17.27 -1.80
CA ASP A 50 -9.97 -17.76 -2.81
C ASP A 50 -11.23 -16.90 -2.92
N TYR A 51 -11.61 -16.19 -1.84
CA TYR A 51 -12.77 -15.31 -1.80
C TYR A 51 -12.55 -14.10 -0.88
N LEU A 52 -13.28 -13.01 -1.15
CA LEU A 52 -13.26 -11.80 -0.33
C LEU A 52 -14.65 -11.51 0.25
N PRO A 53 -14.81 -11.53 1.59
CA PRO A 53 -16.06 -11.14 2.23
C PRO A 53 -16.46 -9.71 1.84
N GLY A 54 -17.70 -9.53 1.37
CA GLY A 54 -18.23 -8.22 0.98
C GLY A 54 -17.93 -7.79 -0.46
N LEU A 55 -17.27 -8.63 -1.25
CA LEU A 55 -17.14 -8.44 -2.69
C LEU A 55 -18.24 -9.25 -3.42
N GLU A 56 -19.24 -8.56 -3.97
CA GLU A 56 -20.33 -9.18 -4.73
C GLU A 56 -19.89 -9.43 -6.17
N LEU A 57 -19.36 -10.63 -6.49
CA LEU A 57 -19.11 -11.01 -7.88
C LEU A 57 -20.29 -11.80 -8.48
N PRO A 58 -20.57 -11.66 -9.78
CA PRO A 58 -21.54 -12.51 -10.46
C PRO A 58 -21.09 -13.98 -10.44
N GLY A 59 -21.95 -14.90 -10.00
CA GLY A 59 -21.65 -16.34 -9.97
C GLY A 59 -21.30 -16.92 -8.60
N GLY A 60 -21.56 -16.19 -7.52
CA GLY A 60 -21.33 -16.64 -6.15
C GLY A 60 -21.95 -17.99 -5.82
N LYS A 61 -21.15 -18.85 -5.19
CA LYS A 61 -21.62 -20.11 -4.58
C LYS A 61 -22.59 -19.70 -3.46
N GLY A 62 -23.87 -20.06 -3.59
CA GLY A 62 -24.94 -19.68 -2.66
C GLY A 62 -24.85 -20.31 -1.26
N ASP A 63 -23.66 -20.66 -0.78
CA ASP A 63 -23.36 -21.29 0.51
C ASP A 63 -22.75 -20.31 1.53
N GLY A 64 -22.61 -19.03 1.15
CA GLY A 64 -21.99 -17.99 1.99
C GLY A 64 -20.46 -17.91 1.85
N SER A 65 -19.83 -18.73 1.01
CA SER A 65 -18.40 -18.62 0.68
C SER A 65 -18.09 -17.51 -0.31
N GLY A 66 -19.10 -16.81 -0.84
CA GLY A 66 -18.91 -15.86 -1.93
C GLY A 66 -18.46 -16.53 -3.23
N PRO A 67 -18.41 -15.78 -4.33
CA PRO A 67 -17.78 -16.20 -5.57
C PRO A 67 -16.26 -16.35 -5.42
N ASP A 68 -15.71 -17.36 -6.09
CA ASP A 68 -14.26 -17.51 -6.23
C ASP A 68 -13.69 -16.30 -6.98
N LEU A 69 -12.54 -15.78 -6.54
CA LEU A 69 -11.84 -14.71 -7.24
C LEU A 69 -11.41 -15.19 -8.64
N PRO A 70 -11.58 -14.37 -9.69
CA PRO A 70 -11.21 -14.77 -11.05
C PRO A 70 -9.69 -14.75 -11.31
N PHE A 71 -8.89 -14.36 -10.32
CA PHE A 71 -7.44 -14.31 -10.37
C PHE A 71 -6.82 -14.90 -9.09
N HIS A 72 -5.56 -15.32 -9.21
CA HIS A 72 -4.81 -15.82 -8.08
C HIS A 72 -4.32 -14.66 -7.19
N LEU A 73 -4.83 -14.61 -5.96
CA LEU A 73 -4.42 -13.65 -4.94
C LEU A 73 -3.75 -14.38 -3.78
N GLU A 74 -2.53 -13.98 -3.46
CA GLU A 74 -1.80 -14.45 -2.29
C GLU A 74 -1.53 -13.27 -1.34
N THR A 75 -1.69 -13.49 -0.04
CA THR A 75 -1.38 -12.49 0.99
C THR A 75 -0.50 -13.09 2.07
N GLY A 76 0.38 -12.29 2.66
CA GLY A 76 1.27 -12.80 3.69
C GLY A 76 2.03 -11.74 4.45
N TYR A 77 2.80 -12.21 5.44
CA TYR A 77 3.71 -11.41 6.23
C TYR A 77 5.16 -11.86 6.01
N VAL A 78 6.05 -10.89 5.88
CA VAL A 78 7.49 -11.09 5.78
C VAL A 78 8.17 -10.30 6.89
N GLY A 79 8.88 -11.00 7.77
CA GLY A 79 9.71 -10.38 8.80
C GLY A 79 10.92 -9.65 8.19
N VAL A 80 11.13 -8.41 8.58
CA VAL A 80 12.26 -7.58 8.15
C VAL A 80 13.06 -7.07 9.35
N GLY A 81 14.35 -6.82 9.12
CA GLY A 81 15.30 -6.44 10.17
C GLY A 81 15.94 -7.63 10.88
N LYS A 82 16.96 -7.36 11.70
CA LYS A 82 17.80 -8.40 12.34
C LYS A 82 17.02 -9.28 13.31
N SER A 83 16.06 -8.69 14.02
CA SER A 83 15.21 -9.38 14.98
C SER A 83 13.92 -9.92 14.39
N MET A 84 13.58 -9.56 13.13
CA MET A 84 12.28 -9.87 12.50
C MET A 84 11.06 -9.37 13.28
N ASP A 85 11.25 -8.42 14.19
CA ASP A 85 10.14 -7.83 14.97
C ASP A 85 9.21 -6.97 14.09
N VAL A 86 9.73 -6.49 12.95
CA VAL A 86 8.95 -5.73 11.98
C VAL A 86 8.39 -6.70 10.94
N GLN A 87 7.08 -6.70 10.75
CA GLN A 87 6.38 -7.56 9.80
C GLN A 87 5.79 -6.72 8.68
N LEU A 88 6.21 -6.96 7.43
CA LEU A 88 5.64 -6.35 6.24
C LEU A 88 4.52 -7.23 5.69
N PHE A 89 3.34 -6.65 5.51
CA PHE A 89 2.23 -7.32 4.85
C PHE A 89 2.24 -7.06 3.34
N TYR A 90 1.93 -8.07 2.52
CA TYR A 90 1.88 -7.95 1.06
C TYR A 90 0.60 -8.51 0.45
N TYR A 91 0.28 -7.99 -0.73
CA TYR A 91 -0.70 -8.54 -1.68
C TYR A 91 0.07 -8.94 -2.95
N PHE A 92 -0.03 -10.20 -3.36
CA PHE A 92 0.58 -10.71 -4.58
C PHE A 92 -0.51 -11.20 -5.52
N VAL A 93 -0.51 -10.68 -6.75
CA VAL A 93 -1.41 -11.11 -7.82
C VAL A 93 -0.57 -11.70 -8.93
N GLU A 94 -0.90 -12.92 -9.32
CA GLU A 94 -0.22 -13.60 -10.41
C GLU A 94 -0.66 -13.02 -11.77
N SER A 95 0.25 -13.00 -12.76
CA SER A 95 -0.10 -12.55 -14.11
C SER A 95 -1.13 -13.49 -14.73
N GLU A 96 -2.19 -12.92 -15.30
CA GLU A 96 -3.23 -13.67 -16.02
C GLU A 96 -2.75 -14.21 -17.38
N ARG A 97 -1.60 -13.74 -17.89
CA ARG A 97 -1.06 -14.16 -19.19
C ARG A 97 -0.11 -15.36 -19.07
N ASN A 98 1.14 -15.14 -18.69
CA ASN A 98 2.12 -16.20 -18.49
C ASN A 98 2.99 -15.89 -17.27
N PRO A 99 2.59 -16.35 -16.08
CA PRO A 99 3.26 -15.98 -14.84
C PRO A 99 4.69 -16.50 -14.70
N LYS A 100 5.11 -17.45 -15.55
CA LYS A 100 6.48 -17.96 -15.58
C LYS A 100 7.43 -17.08 -16.41
N GLU A 101 6.90 -16.30 -17.34
CA GLU A 101 7.69 -15.48 -18.27
C GLU A 101 7.50 -13.97 -18.05
N ASP A 102 6.36 -13.58 -17.50
CA ASP A 102 6.04 -12.19 -17.25
C ASP A 102 6.90 -11.60 -16.10
N PRO A 103 7.28 -10.32 -16.17
CA PRO A 103 8.14 -9.70 -15.17
C PRO A 103 7.40 -9.49 -13.83
N LEU A 104 8.17 -9.58 -12.74
CA LEU A 104 7.67 -9.21 -11.41
C LEU A 104 7.63 -7.69 -11.27
N LEU A 105 6.44 -7.16 -10.95
CA LEU A 105 6.24 -5.74 -10.63
C LEU A 105 6.04 -5.56 -9.13
N VAL A 106 6.82 -4.66 -8.52
CA VAL A 106 6.65 -4.25 -7.13
C VAL A 106 6.02 -2.87 -7.10
N TRP A 107 4.82 -2.76 -6.54
CA TRP A 107 4.11 -1.48 -6.39
C TRP A 107 4.24 -0.96 -4.97
N LEU A 108 4.80 0.24 -4.81
CA LEU A 108 4.97 0.90 -3.51
C LEU A 108 4.17 2.19 -3.49
N THR A 109 3.22 2.29 -2.58
CA THR A 109 2.48 3.53 -2.36
C THR A 109 3.36 4.58 -1.70
N GLY A 110 3.23 5.83 -2.15
CA GLY A 110 3.90 6.96 -1.52
C GLY A 110 3.23 7.43 -0.22
N GLY A 111 3.85 8.42 0.41
CA GLY A 111 3.33 9.13 1.59
C GLY A 111 3.53 8.38 2.91
N PRO A 112 3.74 9.09 4.02
CA PRO A 112 3.80 8.45 5.33
C PRO A 112 2.40 7.92 5.72
N ARG A 113 2.35 6.67 6.21
CA ARG A 113 1.15 6.03 6.82
C ARG A 113 0.03 5.61 5.85
N CYS A 114 0.19 5.77 4.54
CA CYS A 114 -0.77 5.21 3.58
C CYS A 114 -0.54 3.71 3.39
N SER A 115 -1.60 2.91 3.39
CA SER A 115 -1.53 1.47 3.15
C SER A 115 -1.47 1.17 1.66
N ALA A 116 -0.66 0.19 1.26
CA ALA A 116 -0.62 -0.30 -0.11
C ALA A 116 -1.98 -0.83 -0.61
N LEU A 117 -2.90 -1.17 0.32
CA LEU A 117 -4.28 -1.55 0.00
C LEU A 117 -5.02 -0.46 -0.79
N SER A 118 -4.76 0.83 -0.55
CA SER A 118 -5.46 1.88 -1.28
C SER A 118 -5.07 1.91 -2.74
N ALA A 119 -3.79 1.71 -3.07
CA ALA A 119 -3.40 1.57 -4.47
C ALA A 119 -3.91 0.27 -5.08
N PHE A 120 -3.85 -0.82 -4.33
CA PHE A 120 -4.40 -2.10 -4.77
C PHE A 120 -5.88 -2.00 -5.16
N ALA A 121 -6.67 -1.30 -4.34
CA ALA A 121 -8.10 -1.09 -4.59
C ALA A 121 -8.39 -0.03 -5.66
N PHE A 122 -7.66 1.09 -5.66
CA PHE A 122 -8.05 2.30 -6.38
C PHE A 122 -7.12 2.74 -7.53
N GLU A 123 -5.94 2.14 -7.67
CA GLU A 123 -4.96 2.56 -8.69
C GLU A 123 -4.68 1.45 -9.71
N ILE A 124 -4.39 0.23 -9.26
CA ILE A 124 -3.96 -0.89 -10.12
C ILE A 124 -5.12 -1.76 -10.64
N GLY A 125 -6.35 -1.27 -10.59
CA GLY A 125 -7.45 -1.74 -11.45
C GLY A 125 -8.10 -3.08 -11.08
N GLN A 126 -7.46 -3.91 -10.24
CA GLN A 126 -7.87 -5.31 -10.04
C GLN A 126 -9.33 -5.47 -9.55
N PHE A 127 -9.89 -4.48 -8.85
CA PHE A 127 -11.29 -4.52 -8.40
C PHE A 127 -12.25 -3.65 -9.21
N TYR A 128 -11.77 -2.77 -10.08
CA TYR A 128 -12.66 -1.88 -10.84
C TYR A 128 -13.32 -2.54 -12.04
N TYR A 129 -12.72 -3.63 -12.52
CA TYR A 129 -13.21 -4.38 -13.67
C TYR A 129 -13.90 -5.69 -13.28
N LEU A 130 -14.02 -5.96 -11.97
CA LEU A 130 -14.81 -7.04 -11.38
C LEU A 130 -16.26 -6.59 -11.14
#